data_AF-A0A9D2A2K4-F1
#
_entry.id   AF-A0A9D2A2K4-F1
#
_cell.length_a   1.000
_cell.length_b   1.000
_cell.length_c   1.000
_cell.angle_alpha   90.00
_cell.angle_beta   90.00
_cell.angle_gamma   90.00
#
_symmetry.space_group_name_H-M   'P 1'
#
loop_
_entity.id
_entity.type
_entity.pdbx_description
1 polymer ?
#
loop_
_entity_poly.entity_id
_entity_poly.type
_entity_poly.pdbx_seq_one_letter_code
_entity_poly.pdbx_strand_id
1 'polypeptide(L)'
;MRKRTKNMRGVAAVAAAFLCAAFAYALTRSPVFAGDGYELSLGDSSSARILPTDTPALDKLFTPVAGESARWEGDVRRELLCRYRARVLFTEEVCGVVNYYCFSPLLGGGVVLNGETVNLHIAAGNGRTAAGTPVIFGGF
;
A
#
# COMPACT_ATOMS: atom_id res chain seq x y z
N MET A 1 20.75 41.59 -25.84
CA MET A 1 20.49 41.19 -24.43
C MET A 1 19.07 40.70 -24.13
N ARG A 2 17.98 41.30 -24.67
CA ARG A 2 16.57 40.87 -24.45
C ARG A 2 16.21 39.42 -24.84
N LYS A 3 16.85 38.84 -25.86
CA LYS A 3 16.60 37.46 -26.31
C LYS A 3 17.11 36.42 -25.28
N ARG A 4 18.21 36.73 -24.58
CA ARG A 4 18.78 35.89 -23.51
C ARG A 4 17.89 35.84 -22.27
N THR A 5 17.29 36.97 -21.87
CA THR A 5 16.37 37.04 -20.73
C THR A 5 15.01 36.37 -20.97
N LYS A 6 14.50 36.33 -22.21
CA LYS A 6 13.32 35.52 -22.58
C LYS A 6 13.59 34.02 -22.50
N ASN A 7 14.77 33.58 -22.96
CA ASN A 7 15.15 32.16 -22.91
C ASN A 7 15.38 31.68 -21.45
N MET A 8 15.91 32.55 -20.57
CA MET A 8 16.13 32.23 -19.14
C MET A 8 14.82 32.07 -18.34
N ARG A 9 13.77 32.83 -18.66
CA ARG A 9 12.43 32.66 -18.05
C ARG A 9 11.72 31.40 -18.54
N GLY A 10 11.91 31.05 -19.82
CA GLY A 10 11.39 29.80 -20.39
C GLY A 10 11.94 28.56 -19.69
N VAL A 11 13.23 28.55 -19.33
CA VAL A 11 13.86 27.44 -18.60
C VAL A 11 13.41 27.37 -17.14
N ALA A 12 13.25 28.51 -16.46
CA ALA A 12 12.79 28.55 -15.07
C ALA A 12 11.35 28.01 -14.89
N ALA A 13 10.45 28.28 -15.84
CA ALA A 13 9.10 27.72 -15.83
C ALA A 13 9.09 26.20 -16.08
N VAL A 14 9.97 25.71 -16.96
CA VAL A 14 10.07 24.28 -17.29
C VAL A 14 10.60 23.47 -16.10
N ALA A 15 11.51 24.02 -15.28
CA ALA A 15 12.01 23.36 -14.07
C ALA A 15 10.99 23.34 -12.91
N ALA A 16 10.26 24.44 -12.69
CA ALA A 16 9.21 24.50 -11.67
C ALA A 16 8.10 23.45 -11.91
N ALA A 17 7.79 23.17 -13.18
CA ALA A 17 6.83 22.15 -13.57
C ALA A 17 7.29 20.70 -13.27
N PHE A 18 8.58 20.38 -13.38
CA PHE A 18 9.13 19.06 -12.99
C PHE A 18 9.15 18.86 -11.46
N LEU A 19 9.19 19.96 -10.70
CA LEU A 19 9.22 19.98 -9.24
C LEU A 19 7.82 19.80 -8.62
N CYS A 20 6.75 20.22 -9.30
CA CYS A 20 5.39 19.74 -8.99
C CYS A 20 5.19 18.26 -9.40
N ALA A 21 6.01 17.75 -10.32
CA ALA A 21 5.91 16.39 -10.85
C ALA A 21 6.50 15.30 -9.94
N ALA A 22 7.57 15.56 -9.18
CA ALA A 22 8.05 14.69 -8.09
C ALA A 22 7.22 14.83 -6.79
N PHE A 23 6.30 15.78 -6.78
CA PHE A 23 5.59 16.25 -5.61
C PHE A 23 4.19 15.63 -5.50
N ALA A 24 3.60 15.35 -6.64
CA ALA A 24 2.54 14.36 -6.77
C ALA A 24 3.08 12.91 -6.89
N TYR A 25 4.37 12.71 -7.18
CA TYR A 25 4.98 11.39 -7.50
C TYR A 25 4.93 10.37 -6.38
N ALA A 26 5.04 10.89 -5.19
CA ALA A 26 4.79 10.19 -3.98
C ALA A 26 3.53 10.76 -3.39
N LEU A 27 2.44 10.95 -4.18
CA LEU A 27 1.04 10.78 -3.75
C LEU A 27 0.86 9.32 -3.30
N THR A 28 1.67 9.15 -2.27
CA THR A 28 1.81 8.23 -1.18
C THR A 28 1.70 6.78 -1.58
N ARG A 29 2.19 6.52 -2.80
CA ARG A 29 2.30 5.23 -3.49
C ARG A 29 0.96 4.48 -3.45
N SER A 30 -0.10 5.26 -3.68
CA SER A 30 -1.31 4.99 -4.47
C SER A 30 -1.49 3.56 -4.98
N PRO A 31 -2.71 3.05 -4.85
CA PRO A 31 -3.00 1.97 -3.92
C PRO A 31 -2.02 0.82 -4.09
N VAL A 32 -1.45 0.35 -2.97
CA VAL A 32 -0.55 -0.80 -2.97
C VAL A 32 -1.24 -1.99 -3.62
N PHE A 33 -2.53 -2.17 -3.39
CA PHE A 33 -3.34 -3.28 -3.89
C PHE A 33 -4.38 -2.87 -4.94
N ALA A 34 -4.78 -3.80 -5.79
CA ALA A 34 -5.82 -3.62 -6.81
C ALA A 34 -6.93 -4.67 -6.64
N GLY A 35 -7.69 -4.57 -5.55
CA GLY A 35 -8.83 -5.44 -5.24
C GLY A 35 -10.18 -4.73 -5.29
N ASP A 36 -11.25 -5.48 -5.04
CA ASP A 36 -12.66 -5.07 -5.18
C ASP A 36 -13.14 -4.11 -4.08
N GLY A 37 -12.36 -3.97 -3.00
CA GLY A 37 -12.61 -3.00 -1.94
C GLY A 37 -11.29 -2.56 -1.31
N TYR A 38 -11.12 -1.26 -1.09
CA TYR A 38 -9.89 -0.66 -0.55
C TYR A 38 -10.14 0.01 0.80
N GLU A 39 -9.26 -0.27 1.75
CA GLU A 39 -9.37 0.18 3.13
C GLU A 39 -8.07 0.83 3.59
N LEU A 40 -8.17 1.99 4.24
CA LEU A 40 -7.06 2.67 4.90
C LEU A 40 -7.20 2.54 6.41
N SER A 41 -6.14 2.12 7.08
CA SER A 41 -6.07 2.06 8.54
C SER A 41 -5.40 3.33 9.06
N LEU A 42 -6.11 4.09 9.89
CA LEU A 42 -5.66 5.40 10.39
C LEU A 42 -4.88 5.33 11.71
N GLY A 43 -4.65 4.13 12.25
CA GLY A 43 -3.92 3.90 13.50
C GLY A 43 -3.13 2.59 13.46
N ASP A 44 -2.22 2.43 14.42
CA ASP A 44 -1.25 1.33 14.52
C ASP A 44 -1.67 0.19 15.46
N SER A 45 -2.90 0.25 15.99
CA SER A 45 -3.48 -0.77 16.89
C SER A 45 -4.61 -1.56 16.24
N SER A 46 -5.02 -2.66 16.90
CA SER A 46 -6.18 -3.48 16.48
C SER A 46 -7.53 -2.75 16.56
N SER A 47 -7.58 -1.59 17.21
CA SER A 47 -8.75 -0.70 17.27
C SER A 47 -8.64 0.48 16.31
N ALA A 48 -7.73 0.42 15.33
CA ALA A 48 -7.56 1.47 14.34
C ALA A 48 -8.87 1.72 13.58
N ARG A 49 -9.15 2.99 13.32
CA ARG A 49 -10.27 3.38 12.48
C ARG A 49 -9.97 2.96 11.04
N ILE A 50 -10.84 2.14 10.48
CA ILE A 50 -10.82 1.74 9.06
C ILE A 50 -11.63 2.74 8.25
N LEU A 51 -11.05 3.24 7.17
CA LEU A 51 -11.68 4.11 6.20
C LEU A 51 -11.78 3.36 4.86
N PRO A 52 -12.97 2.87 4.49
CA PRO A 52 -13.24 2.43 3.13
C PRO A 52 -13.12 3.61 2.17
N THR A 53 -12.47 3.43 1.03
CA THR A 53 -12.28 4.52 0.07
C THR A 53 -12.18 4.03 -1.36
N ASP A 54 -12.81 4.78 -2.26
CA ASP A 54 -12.66 4.62 -3.71
C ASP A 54 -11.58 5.57 -4.27
N THR A 55 -11.05 6.49 -3.45
CA THR A 55 -10.05 7.50 -3.83
C THR A 55 -8.79 7.47 -2.94
N PRO A 56 -8.12 6.30 -2.78
CA PRO A 56 -7.05 6.13 -1.81
C PRO A 56 -5.85 7.07 -2.01
N ALA A 57 -5.50 7.39 -3.26
CA ALA A 57 -4.41 8.33 -3.54
C ALA A 57 -4.70 9.76 -3.06
N LEU A 58 -5.97 10.18 -3.15
CA LEU A 58 -6.42 11.50 -2.71
C LEU A 58 -6.54 11.53 -1.20
N ASP A 59 -7.09 10.48 -0.58
CA ASP A 59 -7.23 10.41 0.87
C ASP A 59 -5.88 10.36 1.57
N LYS A 60 -4.91 9.62 1.01
CA LYS A 60 -3.53 9.60 1.51
C LYS A 60 -2.75 10.90 1.28
N LEU A 61 -3.26 11.81 0.44
CA LEU A 61 -2.67 13.15 0.32
C LEU A 61 -3.00 14.02 1.52
N PHE A 62 -4.17 13.77 2.13
CA PHE A 62 -4.73 14.60 3.20
C PHE A 62 -4.76 13.91 4.57
N THR A 63 -4.56 12.58 4.61
CA THR A 63 -4.71 11.77 5.81
C THR A 63 -3.49 10.88 6.05
N PRO A 64 -2.91 10.86 7.27
CA PRO A 64 -1.91 9.88 7.66
C PRO A 64 -2.50 8.47 7.70
N VAL A 65 -1.81 7.52 7.07
CA VAL A 65 -2.24 6.13 6.98
C VAL A 65 -1.16 5.23 7.57
N ALA A 66 -1.54 4.39 8.53
CA ALA A 66 -0.65 3.42 9.19
C ALA A 66 -0.57 2.09 8.41
N GLY A 67 -1.60 1.80 7.62
CA GLY A 67 -1.62 0.65 6.73
C GLY A 67 -2.81 0.67 5.80
N GLU A 68 -2.82 -0.26 4.86
CA GLU A 68 -3.87 -0.36 3.87
C GLU A 68 -4.09 -1.80 3.46
N SER A 69 -5.31 -2.10 3.03
CA SER A 69 -5.70 -3.44 2.61
C SER A 69 -6.69 -3.42 1.46
N ALA A 70 -6.72 -4.54 0.73
CA ALA A 70 -7.76 -4.81 -0.24
C ALA A 70 -8.24 -6.26 -0.17
N ARG A 71 -9.41 -6.50 -0.78
CA ARG A 71 -10.08 -7.81 -0.81
C ARG A 71 -10.35 -8.23 -2.27
N TRP A 72 -10.41 -9.54 -2.50
CA TRP A 72 -10.74 -10.16 -3.78
C TRP A 72 -11.69 -11.33 -3.55
N GLU A 73 -12.61 -11.52 -4.49
CA GLU A 73 -13.29 -12.79 -4.66
C GLU A 73 -12.32 -13.84 -5.23
N GLY A 74 -12.41 -15.06 -4.71
CA GLY A 74 -11.52 -16.16 -5.05
C GLY A 74 -10.16 -16.15 -4.35
N ASP A 75 -9.33 -17.11 -4.73
CA ASP A 75 -7.99 -17.33 -4.20
C ASP A 75 -6.93 -16.75 -5.14
N VAL A 76 -6.45 -15.55 -4.81
CA VAL A 76 -5.42 -14.83 -5.59
C VAL A 76 -4.07 -14.82 -4.86
N ARG A 77 -3.89 -15.64 -3.80
CA ARG A 77 -2.68 -15.58 -2.96
C ARG A 77 -1.39 -15.75 -3.75
N ARG A 78 -1.38 -16.69 -4.72
CA ARG A 78 -0.17 -17.01 -5.51
C ARG A 78 0.21 -15.84 -6.40
N GLU A 79 -0.79 -15.17 -6.96
CA GLU A 79 -0.61 -13.99 -7.80
C GLU A 79 -0.03 -12.84 -6.98
N LEU A 80 -0.57 -12.59 -5.78
CA LEU A 80 -0.07 -11.57 -4.87
C LEU A 80 1.38 -11.85 -4.42
N LEU A 81 1.68 -13.08 -4.00
CA LEU A 81 3.05 -13.47 -3.61
C LEU A 81 4.05 -13.21 -4.75
N CYS A 82 3.67 -13.59 -5.98
CA CYS A 82 4.50 -13.35 -7.15
C CYS A 82 4.65 -11.86 -7.46
N ARG A 83 3.54 -11.10 -7.46
CA ARG A 83 3.49 -9.67 -7.76
C ARG A 83 4.39 -8.86 -6.84
N TYR A 84 4.38 -9.17 -5.55
CA TYR A 84 5.20 -8.46 -4.56
C TYR A 84 6.57 -9.12 -4.33
N ARG A 85 6.93 -10.18 -5.05
CA ARG A 85 8.16 -10.96 -4.80
C ARG A 85 8.29 -11.35 -3.32
N ALA A 86 7.16 -11.72 -2.73
CA ALA A 86 7.03 -11.90 -1.31
C ALA A 86 7.61 -13.25 -0.89
N ARG A 87 8.36 -13.24 0.21
CA ARG A 87 8.79 -14.45 0.92
C ARG A 87 7.87 -14.64 2.11
N VAL A 88 7.23 -15.80 2.20
CA VAL A 88 6.47 -16.21 3.38
C VAL A 88 7.47 -16.43 4.53
N LEU A 89 7.22 -15.78 5.66
CA LEU A 89 8.01 -15.89 6.88
C LEU A 89 7.40 -16.96 7.79
N PHE A 90 6.08 -16.88 8.00
CA PHE A 90 5.31 -17.88 8.74
C PHE A 90 3.83 -17.82 8.34
N THR A 91 3.06 -18.81 8.76
CA THR A 91 1.62 -18.93 8.48
C THR A 91 0.83 -19.29 9.74
N GLU A 92 -0.41 -18.81 9.82
CA GLU A 92 -1.36 -19.17 10.88
C GLU A 92 -2.71 -19.56 10.27
N GLU A 93 -3.31 -20.63 10.75
CA GLU A 93 -4.64 -21.08 10.29
C GLU A 93 -5.67 -20.92 11.40
N VAL A 94 -6.73 -20.17 11.12
CA VAL A 94 -7.82 -19.91 12.06
C VAL A 94 -9.14 -19.91 11.30
N CYS A 95 -10.12 -20.70 11.76
CA CYS A 95 -11.49 -20.73 11.19
C CYS A 95 -11.54 -20.95 9.66
N GLY A 96 -10.67 -21.81 9.12
CA GLY A 96 -10.63 -22.11 7.67
C GLY A 96 -9.98 -21.00 6.83
N VAL A 97 -9.30 -20.05 7.47
CA VAL A 97 -8.52 -18.98 6.83
C VAL A 97 -7.05 -19.21 7.13
N VAL A 98 -6.23 -19.19 6.09
CA VAL A 98 -4.78 -19.24 6.20
C VAL A 98 -4.22 -17.82 6.04
N ASN A 99 -3.54 -17.35 7.08
CA ASN A 99 -2.83 -16.08 7.14
C ASN A 99 -1.37 -16.32 6.77
N TYR A 100 -0.86 -15.60 5.78
CA TYR A 100 0.51 -15.65 5.29
C TYR A 100 1.20 -14.34 5.63
N TYR A 101 2.11 -14.39 6.60
CA TYR A 101 2.91 -13.24 7.00
C TYR A 101 4.19 -13.21 6.18
N CYS A 102 4.38 -12.15 5.43
CA CYS A 102 5.37 -12.07 4.36
C CYS A 102 6.29 -10.86 4.50
N PHE A 103 7.48 -11.01 3.92
CA PHE A 103 8.35 -9.88 3.58
C PHE A 103 8.41 -9.71 2.06
N SER A 104 8.23 -8.48 1.60
CA SER A 104 8.39 -8.05 0.21
C SER A 104 9.47 -6.97 0.12
N PRO A 105 10.46 -7.10 -0.78
CA PRO A 105 11.42 -6.03 -1.05
C PRO A 105 10.80 -4.85 -1.82
N LEU A 106 9.56 -4.99 -2.31
CA LEU A 106 8.85 -3.97 -3.08
C LEU A 106 7.97 -3.07 -2.20
N LEU A 107 7.80 -3.44 -0.92
CA LEU A 107 7.03 -2.69 0.06
C LEU A 107 7.96 -2.08 1.10
N GLY A 108 7.67 -0.85 1.50
CA GLY A 108 8.40 -0.15 2.56
C GLY A 108 7.81 -0.44 3.93
N GLY A 109 8.55 -0.07 4.98
CA GLY A 109 8.11 -0.25 6.37
C GLY A 109 8.03 -1.71 6.79
N GLY A 110 7.23 -1.96 7.83
CA GLY A 110 6.99 -3.28 8.40
C GLY A 110 6.73 -3.23 9.90
N VAL A 111 6.20 -4.33 10.43
CA VAL A 111 6.01 -4.58 11.86
C VAL A 111 6.76 -5.84 12.26
N VAL A 112 7.27 -5.87 13.50
CA VAL A 112 7.97 -7.05 14.00
C VAL A 112 6.95 -8.02 14.59
N LEU A 113 6.83 -9.20 13.98
CA LEU A 113 5.98 -10.30 14.45
C LEU A 113 6.84 -11.56 14.54
N ASN A 114 6.81 -12.24 15.69
CA ASN A 114 7.62 -13.44 15.93
C ASN A 114 9.13 -13.27 15.63
N GLY A 115 9.67 -12.06 15.86
CA GLY A 115 11.06 -11.74 15.59
C GLY A 115 11.38 -11.43 14.12
N GLU A 116 10.40 -11.53 13.22
CA GLU A 116 10.54 -11.28 11.78
C GLU A 116 9.94 -9.92 11.41
N THR A 117 10.53 -9.23 10.43
CA THR A 117 9.95 -7.99 9.88
C THR A 117 8.93 -8.33 8.80
N VAL A 118 7.64 -8.13 9.11
CA VAL A 118 6.51 -8.37 8.20
C VAL A 118 6.08 -7.05 7.59
N ASN A 119 6.00 -6.97 6.26
CA ASN A 119 5.49 -5.80 5.55
C ASN A 119 4.42 -6.16 4.50
N LEU A 120 3.95 -7.41 4.49
CA LEU A 120 2.82 -7.88 3.72
C LEU A 120 2.11 -8.97 4.50
N HIS A 121 0.79 -8.88 4.62
CA HIS A 121 -0.07 -9.93 5.15
C HIS A 121 -1.07 -10.34 4.09
N ILE A 122 -1.24 -11.64 3.83
CA ILE A 122 -2.27 -12.19 2.93
C ILE A 122 -3.13 -13.16 3.74
N ALA A 123 -4.45 -12.95 3.78
CA ALA A 123 -5.41 -13.89 4.35
C ALA A 123 -6.20 -14.55 3.22
N ALA A 124 -6.27 -15.87 3.18
CA ALA A 124 -7.00 -16.61 2.14
C ALA A 124 -7.83 -17.74 2.76
N GLY A 125 -9.11 -17.79 2.39
CA GLY A 125 -10.05 -18.78 2.92
C GLY A 125 -11.48 -18.43 2.52
N ASN A 126 -12.39 -19.39 2.65
CA ASN A 126 -13.83 -19.18 2.42
C ASN A 126 -14.15 -18.54 1.05
N GLY A 127 -13.40 -18.91 0.01
CA GLY A 127 -13.57 -18.42 -1.35
C GLY A 127 -13.14 -16.97 -1.58
N ARG A 128 -12.38 -16.36 -0.68
CA ARG A 128 -11.90 -14.96 -0.79
C ARG A 128 -10.43 -14.83 -0.40
N THR A 129 -9.84 -13.71 -0.79
CA THR A 129 -8.49 -13.31 -0.38
C THR A 129 -8.49 -11.86 0.10
N ALA A 130 -7.71 -11.54 1.12
CA ALA A 130 -7.37 -10.18 1.49
C ALA A 130 -5.87 -10.03 1.58
N ALA A 131 -5.37 -8.81 1.34
CA ALA A 131 -3.98 -8.47 1.50
C ALA A 131 -3.85 -7.09 2.14
N GLY A 132 -2.85 -6.92 3.00
CA GLY A 132 -2.60 -5.66 3.70
C GLY A 132 -1.12 -5.38 3.90
N THR A 133 -0.76 -4.09 4.02
CA THR A 133 0.58 -3.61 4.37
C THR A 133 0.50 -2.61 5.53
N PRO A 134 1.36 -2.70 6.56
CA PRO A 134 2.29 -3.82 6.79
C PRO A 134 1.56 -5.12 7.14
N VAL A 135 0.35 -5.02 7.72
CA VAL A 135 -0.56 -6.14 8.01
C VAL A 135 -2.01 -5.72 7.77
N ILE A 136 -2.92 -6.69 7.63
CA ILE A 136 -4.36 -6.46 7.64
C ILE A 136 -4.78 -6.05 9.07
N PHE A 137 -5.42 -4.90 9.21
CA PHE A 137 -6.01 -4.44 10.46
C PHE A 137 -7.51 -4.77 10.47
N GLY A 138 -7.99 -5.38 11.55
CA GLY A 138 -9.38 -5.84 11.66
C GLY A 138 -9.58 -7.29 11.20
N GLY A 139 -10.84 -7.70 11.05
CA GLY A 139 -11.23 -9.08 10.72
C GLY A 139 -11.29 -9.37 9.21
N PHE A 140 -10.92 -10.59 8.85
CA PHE A 140 -11.12 -11.21 7.54
C PHE A 140 -12.34 -12.14 7.54
#